data_AF-A0AAE3PG28-F1
#
_entry.id   AF-A0AAE3PG28-F1
#
_cell.length_a   1.000
_cell.length_b   1.000
_cell.length_c   1.000
_cell.angle_alpha   90.00
_cell.angle_beta   90.00
_cell.angle_gamma   90.00
#
_symmetry.space_group_name_H-M   'P 1'
#
loop_
_entity.id
_entity.type
_entity.pdbx_description
1 polymer ?
#
loop_
_entity_poly.entity_id
_entity_poly.type
_entity_poly.pdbx_seq_one_letter_code
_entity_poly.pdbx_strand_id
1 'polypeptide(L)'
;MPSEMILPAALALIVASLGCVLVFHVETAMALQRRYAETVSWAPPSEHPEYYGKTAAHRKGVFQFGGVVLLLVGISLLTLIVYGTFFAA
;
A
#
# COMPACT_ATOMS: atom_id res chain seq x y z
N MET A 1 -16.11 -24.93 4.87
CA MET A 1 -14.64 -24.84 4.86
C MET A 1 -14.07 -23.97 3.73
N PRO A 2 -14.43 -24.09 2.43
CA PRO A 2 -13.82 -23.23 1.41
C PRO A 2 -14.27 -21.76 1.48
N SER A 3 -15.51 -21.49 1.91
CA SER A 3 -16.07 -20.13 2.01
C SER A 3 -15.43 -19.27 3.10
N GLU A 4 -14.95 -19.86 4.19
CA GLU A 4 -14.34 -19.14 5.32
C GLU A 4 -12.93 -18.63 4.98
N MET A 5 -12.27 -19.22 3.98
CA MET A 5 -10.94 -18.81 3.52
C MET A 5 -10.98 -17.73 2.44
N ILE A 6 -12.15 -17.41 1.88
CA ILE A 6 -12.28 -16.40 0.82
C ILE A 6 -11.92 -15.02 1.33
N LEU A 7 -12.43 -14.65 2.51
CA LEU A 7 -12.19 -13.34 3.11
C LEU A 7 -10.70 -13.09 3.42
N PRO A 8 -9.97 -13.97 4.15
CA PRO A 8 -8.56 -13.77 4.42
C PRO A 8 -7.70 -13.83 3.14
N ALA A 9 -8.04 -14.68 2.17
CA ALA A 9 -7.32 -14.73 0.89
C ALA A 9 -7.51 -13.45 0.08
N ALA A 10 -8.75 -12.94 0.01
CA ALA A 10 -9.04 -11.66 -0.63
C ALA A 10 -8.29 -10.51 0.06
N LEU A 11 -8.27 -10.48 1.39
CA LEU A 11 -7.54 -9.46 2.15
C LEU A 11 -6.03 -9.54 1.89
N ALA A 12 -5.46 -10.74 1.88
CA ALA A 12 -4.05 -10.94 1.57
C ALA A 12 -3.69 -10.48 0.15
N LEU A 13 -4.56 -10.75 -0.84
CA LEU A 13 -4.41 -10.25 -2.20
C LEU A 13 -4.51 -8.72 -2.28
N ILE A 14 -5.45 -8.10 -1.56
CA ILE A 14 -5.60 -6.65 -1.50
C ILE A 14 -4.34 -6.02 -0.89
N VAL A 15 -3.83 -6.57 0.22
CA VAL A 15 -2.62 -6.08 0.87
C VAL A 15 -1.39 -6.22 -0.04
N ALA A 16 -1.22 -7.37 -0.68
CA ALA A 16 -0.11 -7.61 -1.61
C ALA A 16 -0.18 -6.70 -2.84
N SER A 17 -1.35 -6.54 -3.44
CA SER A 17 -1.55 -5.67 -4.60
C SER A 17 -1.34 -4.19 -4.26
N LEU A 18 -1.83 -3.74 -3.09
CA LEU A 18 -1.57 -2.39 -2.60
C LEU A 18 -0.07 -2.16 -2.36
N GLY A 19 0.61 -3.12 -1.74
CA GLY A 19 2.07 -3.08 -1.57
C GLY A 19 2.79 -2.97 -2.92
N CYS A 20 2.39 -3.78 -3.90
CA CYS A 20 2.93 -3.75 -5.26
C CYS A 20 2.76 -2.37 -5.92
N VAL A 21 1.55 -1.78 -5.85
CA VAL A 21 1.29 -0.43 -6.38
C VAL A 21 2.15 0.63 -5.69
N LEU A 22 2.31 0.56 -4.36
CA LEU A 22 3.11 1.53 -3.62
C LEU A 22 4.62 1.45 -3.93
N VAL A 23 5.13 0.25 -4.23
CA VAL A 23 6.54 0.04 -4.60
C VAL A 23 6.81 0.46 -6.05
N PHE A 24 6.01 -0.03 -6.99
CA PHE A 24 6.27 0.11 -8.43
C PHE A 24 5.60 1.34 -9.06
N HIS A 25 4.50 1.82 -8.47
CA HIS A 25 3.72 2.98 -8.95
C HIS A 25 3.67 4.09 -7.90
N VAL A 26 4.83 4.36 -7.28
CA VAL A 26 4.97 5.38 -6.23
C VAL A 26 4.53 6.77 -6.69
N GLU A 27 4.70 7.09 -7.97
CA GLU A 27 4.27 8.37 -8.54
C GLU A 27 2.75 8.52 -8.56
N THR A 28 2.03 7.43 -8.87
CA THR A 28 0.56 7.40 -8.80
C THR A 28 0.08 7.57 -7.36
N ALA A 29 0.75 6.92 -6.41
CA ALA A 29 0.46 7.08 -4.98
C ALA A 29 0.68 8.51 -4.49
N MET A 30 1.80 9.14 -4.90
CA MET A 30 2.07 10.55 -4.59
C MET A 30 1.07 11.51 -5.25
N ALA A 31 0.65 11.23 -6.49
CA ALA A 31 -0.37 12.03 -7.18
C ALA A 31 -1.73 11.95 -6.47
N LEU A 32 -2.12 10.75 -6.02
CA LEU A 32 -3.33 10.55 -5.24
C LEU A 32 -3.23 11.27 -3.88
N GLN A 33 -2.10 11.12 -3.19
CA GLN A 33 -1.85 11.82 -1.93
C GLN A 33 -1.93 13.34 -2.11
N ARG A 34 -1.38 13.87 -3.20
CA ARG A 34 -1.43 15.31 -3.49
C ARG A 34 -2.87 15.78 -3.67
N ARG A 35 -3.69 15.07 -4.46
CA ARG A 35 -5.11 15.41 -4.64
C ARG A 35 -5.89 15.35 -3.32
N TYR A 36 -5.61 14.35 -2.49
CA TYR A 36 -6.26 14.21 -1.20
C TYR A 36 -5.83 15.32 -0.23
N ALA A 37 -4.53 15.62 -0.17
CA ALA A 37 -4.01 16.73 0.61
C ALA A 37 -4.58 18.08 0.15
N GLU A 38 -4.81 18.26 -1.15
CA GLU A 38 -5.46 19.46 -1.67
C GLU A 38 -6.88 19.67 -1.13
N THR A 39 -7.60 18.57 -0.87
CA THR A 39 -9.00 18.62 -0.45
C THR A 39 -9.16 18.63 1.07
N VAL A 40 -8.24 18.00 1.80
CA VAL A 40 -8.40 17.68 3.23
C VAL A 40 -7.34 18.34 4.11
N SER A 41 -6.17 18.71 3.56
CA SER A 41 -5.11 19.33 4.35
C SER A 41 -5.44 20.78 4.66
N TRP A 42 -5.16 21.19 5.90
CA TRP A 42 -5.13 22.60 6.27
C TRP A 42 -4.00 23.37 5.57
N ALA A 43 -2.98 22.67 5.06
CA ALA A 43 -1.90 23.24 4.26
C ALA A 43 -1.88 22.58 2.87
N PRO A 44 -2.60 23.16 1.89
CA PRO A 44 -2.72 22.60 0.54
C PRO A 44 -1.38 22.62 -0.21
N PRO A 45 -1.08 21.59 -1.01
CA PRO A 45 0.07 21.57 -1.90
C PRO A 45 0.13 22.73 -2.91
N SER A 46 -1.01 23.29 -3.33
CA SER A 46 -1.06 24.46 -4.21
C SER A 46 -0.60 25.76 -3.53
N GLU A 47 -0.91 25.93 -2.25
CA GLU A 47 -0.56 27.11 -1.45
C GLU A 47 0.89 27.04 -0.91
N HIS A 48 1.43 25.83 -0.73
CA HIS A 48 2.77 25.62 -0.18
C HIS A 48 3.68 24.74 -1.07
N PRO A 49 3.95 25.13 -2.33
CA PRO A 49 4.67 24.29 -3.29
C PRO A 49 6.10 23.97 -2.85
N GLU A 50 6.79 24.90 -2.18
CA GLU A 50 8.17 24.69 -1.72
C GLU A 50 8.27 23.61 -0.62
N TYR A 51 7.33 23.61 0.33
CA TYR A 51 7.30 22.61 1.40
C TYR A 51 7.07 21.21 0.83
N TYR A 52 6.14 21.07 -0.12
CA TYR A 52 5.87 19.81 -0.79
C TYR A 52 6.99 19.39 -1.75
N GLY A 53 7.71 20.34 -2.37
CA GLY A 53 8.88 20.05 -3.20
C GLY A 53 10.04 19.47 -2.39
N LYS A 54 10.39 20.10 -1.26
CA LYS A 54 11.49 19.65 -0.38
C LYS A 54 11.24 18.27 0.24
N THR A 55 9.97 17.95 0.52
CA THR A 55 9.58 16.67 1.14
C THR A 55 9.25 15.56 0.14
N ALA A 56 9.26 15.84 -1.17
CA ALA A 56 8.88 14.88 -2.21
C ALA A 56 9.74 13.61 -2.19
N ALA A 57 11.07 13.75 -2.07
CA ALA A 57 11.99 12.63 -2.00
C ALA A 57 11.74 11.76 -0.75
N HIS A 58 11.50 12.40 0.40
CA HIS A 58 11.20 11.69 1.65
C HIS A 58 9.86 10.92 1.54
N ARG A 59 8.80 11.56 1.04
CA ARG A 59 7.50 10.90 0.85
C ARG A 59 7.57 9.74 -0.13
N LYS A 60 8.35 9.88 -1.22
CA LYS A 60 8.62 8.78 -2.15
C LYS A 60 9.25 7.58 -1.43
N GLY A 61 10.27 7.84 -0.60
CA GLY A 61 10.90 6.80 0.22
C GLY A 61 9.93 6.14 1.21
N VAL A 62 9.08 6.92 1.87
CA VAL A 62 8.06 6.40 2.80
C VAL A 62 7.05 5.49 2.08
N PHE A 63 6.54 5.90 0.91
CA PHE A 63 5.64 5.05 0.13
C PHE A 63 6.31 3.77 -0.35
N GLN A 64 7.54 3.84 -0.84
CA GLN A 64 8.27 2.65 -1.26
C GLN A 64 8.51 1.70 -0.09
N PHE A 65 8.96 2.22 1.05
CA PHE A 65 9.19 1.40 2.24
C PHE A 65 7.89 0.78 2.77
N GLY A 66 6.84 1.58 2.93
CA GLY A 66 5.52 1.09 3.34
C GLY A 66 4.95 0.07 2.35
N GLY A 67 5.17 0.29 1.05
CA GLY A 67 4.81 -0.65 -0.01
C GLY A 67 5.55 -1.98 0.10
N VAL A 68 6.85 -1.98 0.37
CA VAL A 68 7.65 -3.20 0.59
C VAL A 68 7.11 -3.97 1.79
N VAL A 69 6.83 -3.27 2.90
CA VAL A 69 6.27 -3.91 4.11
C VAL A 69 4.91 -4.54 3.81
N LEU A 70 4.00 -3.81 3.16
CA LEU A 70 2.69 -4.34 2.75
C LEU A 70 2.82 -5.54 1.83
N LEU A 71 3.74 -5.50 0.87
CA LEU A 71 3.98 -6.60 -0.05
C LEU A 71 4.47 -7.85 0.69
N LEU A 72 5.44 -7.70 1.59
CA LEU A 72 5.96 -8.80 2.41
C LEU A 72 4.86 -9.41 3.29
N VAL A 73 4.04 -8.58 3.93
CA VAL A 73 2.92 -9.04 4.77
C VAL A 73 1.89 -9.78 3.92
N GLY A 74 1.50 -9.22 2.76
CA GLY A 74 0.54 -9.85 1.86
C GLY A 74 1.00 -11.20 1.32
N ILE A 75 2.27 -11.31 0.89
CA ILE A 75 2.88 -12.57 0.44
C ILE A 75 2.95 -13.58 1.59
N SER A 76 3.32 -13.14 2.80
CA SER A 76 3.39 -14.03 3.97
C SER A 76 2.01 -14.57 4.35
N LEU A 77 0.98 -13.72 4.31
CA LEU A 77 -0.40 -14.14 4.53
C LEU A 77 -0.86 -15.14 3.48
N LEU A 78 -0.59 -14.89 2.19
CA LEU A 78 -0.89 -15.85 1.12
C LEU A 78 -0.18 -17.19 1.34
N THR A 79 1.09 -17.16 1.74
CA THR A 79 1.87 -18.37 2.03
C THR A 79 1.25 -19.19 3.16
N LEU A 80 0.86 -18.52 4.26
CA LEU A 80 0.20 -19.17 5.40
C LEU A 80 -1.16 -19.75 5.02
N ILE A 81 -1.94 -19.04 4.22
CA ILE A 81 -3.25 -19.50 3.72
C ILE A 81 -3.06 -20.75 2.87
N VAL A 82 -2.16 -20.73 1.89
CA VAL A 82 -1.85 -21.88 1.03
C VAL A 82 -1.36 -23.06 1.87
N TYR A 83 -0.42 -22.82 2.80
CA TYR A 83 0.07 -23.88 3.68
C TYR A 83 -1.06 -24.48 4.53
N GLY A 84 -1.89 -23.63 5.12
CA GLY A 84 -3.05 -24.05 5.91
C GLY A 84 -4.03 -24.89 5.10
N THR A 85 -4.34 -24.50 3.86
CA THR A 85 -5.29 -25.20 3.00
C THR A 85 -4.78 -26.55 2.51
N PHE A 86 -3.49 -26.67 2.17
CA PHE A 86 -2.96 -27.87 1.50
C PHE A 86 -2.22 -28.84 2.42
N PHE A 87 -1.73 -28.38 3.57
CA PHE A 87 -0.86 -29.19 4.43
C PHE A 87 -1.34 -29.32 5.88
N ALA A 88 -2.23 -28.44 6.35
CA ALA A 88 -2.71 -28.46 7.74
C ALA A 88 -4.21 -28.77 7.90
N ALA A 89 -4.98 -28.68 6.82
CA ALA A 89 -6.42 -28.97 6.76
C ALA A 89 -6.73 -30.40 6.35
#